data_AF-A0A269P9P1-F1
#
_entry.id   AF-A0A269P9P1-F1
#
_cell.length_a   1.000
_cell.length_b   1.000
_cell.length_c   1.000
_cell.angle_alpha   90.00
_cell.angle_beta   90.00
_cell.angle_gamma   90.00
#
_symmetry.space_group_name_H-M   'P 1'
#
loop_
_entity.id
_entity.type
_entity.pdbx_description
1 polymer ?
#
loop_
_entity_poly.entity_id
_entity_poly.type
_entity_poly.pdbx_seq_one_letter_code
_entity_poly.pdbx_strand_id
1 'polypeptide(L)' 'MFSNATSGANASAILYSIIETAKANGLTLFDYIRHCLEHLAVSPYNVESLLPWNVKS' A
#
# COMPACT_ATOMS: atom_id res chain seq x y z
N MET A 1 -27.66 11.95 -6.58
CA MET A 1 -27.16 10.79 -7.33
C MET A 1 -25.69 10.62 -6.99
N PHE A 2 -25.31 9.42 -6.53
CA PHE A 2 -24.04 9.12 -5.84
C PHE A 2 -22.84 9.09 -6.78
N SER A 3 -22.37 10.25 -7.23
CA SER A 3 -21.26 10.37 -8.21
C SER A 3 -19.84 10.24 -7.62
N ASN A 4 -19.68 9.66 -6.42
CA ASN A 4 -18.36 9.41 -5.83
C ASN A 4 -18.11 7.94 -5.43
N ALA A 5 -19.08 7.05 -5.67
CA ALA A 5 -19.03 5.64 -5.28
C ALA A 5 -17.92 4.85 -6.02
N THR A 6 -17.67 5.17 -7.29
CA THR A 6 -16.63 4.51 -8.10
C THR A 6 -15.23 4.83 -7.57
N SER A 7 -14.98 6.06 -7.10
CA SER A 7 -13.69 6.47 -6.55
C SER A 7 -13.41 5.76 -5.21
N GLY A 8 -14.41 5.65 -4.34
CA GLY A 8 -14.29 4.91 -3.07
C GLY A 8 -14.10 3.41 -3.28
N ALA A 9 -14.85 2.80 -4.21
CA ALA A 9 -14.69 1.39 -4.57
C ALA A 9 -13.32 1.11 -5.18
N ASN A 10 -12.84 2.00 -6.06
CA ASN A 10 -11.51 1.89 -6.65
C ASN A 10 -10.39 2.02 -5.60
N ALA A 11 -10.48 3.02 -4.71
CA ALA A 11 -9.54 3.18 -3.61
C ALA A 11 -9.51 1.93 -2.70
N SER A 12 -10.68 1.35 -2.43
CA SER A 12 -10.79 0.11 -1.65
C SER A 12 -10.14 -1.06 -2.39
N ALA A 13 -10.38 -1.22 -3.69
CA ALA A 13 -9.78 -2.28 -4.50
C ALA A 13 -8.24 -2.18 -4.57
N ILE A 14 -7.71 -0.96 -4.70
CA ILE A 14 -6.27 -0.70 -4.65
C ILE A 14 -5.70 -1.08 -3.29
N LEU A 15 -6.35 -0.67 -2.19
CA LEU A 15 -5.91 -1.00 -0.84
C LEU A 15 -5.91 -2.53 -0.61
N TYR A 16 -6.96 -3.23 -1.04
CA TYR A 16 -7.01 -4.69 -0.96
C TYR A 16 -5.89 -5.35 -1.77
N SER A 17 -5.60 -4.84 -2.96
CA SER A 17 -4.50 -5.35 -3.79
C SER A 17 -3.14 -5.22 -3.08
N ILE A 18 -2.90 -4.09 -2.42
CA ILE A 18 -1.67 -3.86 -1.63
C ILE A 18 -1.60 -4.83 -0.44
N ILE A 19 -2.72 -5.02 0.27
CA ILE A 19 -2.81 -5.93 1.42
C ILE A 19 -2.47 -7.37 0.99
N GLU A 20 -3.10 -7.86 -0.07
CA GLU A 20 -2.87 -9.22 -0.55
C GLU A 20 -1.45 -9.42 -1.08
N THR A 21 -0.89 -8.39 -1.73
CA THR A 21 0.51 -8.43 -2.18
C THR A 21 1.48 -8.48 -1.00
N ALA A 22 1.25 -7.70 0.06
CA ALA A 22 2.09 -7.73 1.27
C ALA A 22 2.03 -9.10 1.97
N LYS A 23 0.82 -9.67 2.11
CA LYS A 23 0.64 -11.03 2.66
C LYS A 23 1.35 -12.10 1.82
N ALA A 24 1.26 -12.01 0.49
CA ALA A 24 1.93 -12.95 -0.42
C ALA A 24 3.46 -12.90 -0.29
N ASN A 25 4.02 -11.78 0.18
CA ASN A 25 5.44 -11.62 0.48
C ASN A 25 5.80 -11.92 1.94
N GLY A 26 4.85 -12.42 2.75
CA GLY A 26 5.07 -12.78 4.14
C GLY A 26 5.20 -11.59 5.10
N LEU A 27 4.82 -10.38 4.66
CA LEU A 27 4.97 -9.18 5.46
C LEU A 27 3.85 -9.00 6.47
N THR A 28 4.20 -8.50 7.65
CA THR A 28 3.21 -7.99 8.61
C THR A 28 2.57 -6.72 8.05
N LEU A 29 1.26 -6.77 7.81
CA LEU A 29 0.54 -5.70 7.11
C LEU A 29 0.71 -4.33 7.77
N PHE A 30 0.60 -4.28 9.09
CA PHE A 30 0.69 -3.03 9.84
C PHE A 30 2.07 -2.38 9.68
N ASP A 31 3.14 -3.15 9.85
CA ASP A 31 4.50 -2.66 9.71
C ASP A 31 4.82 -2.21 8.28
N TYR A 32 4.36 -2.97 7.28
CA TYR A 32 4.54 -2.61 5.88
C TYR A 32 3.82 -1.30 5.51
N ILE A 33 2.55 -1.15 5.86
CA ILE A 33 1.78 0.08 5.59
C ILE A 33 2.43 1.28 6.31
N ARG A 34 2.83 1.09 7.57
CA ARG A 34 3.51 2.13 8.35
C ARG A 34 4.81 2.55 7.69
N HIS A 35 5.66 1.60 7.32
CA HIS A 35 6.93 1.84 6.64
C HIS A 35 6.75 2.61 5.33
N CYS A 36 5.75 2.22 4.52
CA CYS A 36 5.39 2.93 3.28
C CYS A 36 4.97 4.37 3.55
N LEU A 37 4.10 4.62 4.53
CA LEU A 37 3.64 5.97 4.86
C LEU A 37 4.76 6.85 5.39
N GLU A 38 5.62 6.31 6.26
CA GLU A 38 6.79 7.02 6.80
C GLU A 38 7.76 7.42 5.68
N HIS A 39 8.04 6.52 4.74
CA HIS A 39 8.93 6.81 3.61
C HIS A 39 8.30 7.74 2.58
N LEU A 40 7.01 7.58 2.26
CA LEU A 40 6.32 8.46 1.32
C LEU A 40 6.18 9.89 1.86
N ALA A 41 6.06 10.05 3.18
CA ALA A 41 6.03 11.36 3.81
C ALA A 41 7.36 12.12 3.67
N VAL A 42 8.49 11.41 3.58
CA VAL A 42 9.84 11.99 3.46
C VAL A 42 10.28 12.09 2.00
N SER A 43 10.00 11.07 1.19
CA SER A 43 10.45 10.95 -0.21
C SER A 43 9.37 10.27 -1.06
N PRO A 44 8.37 11.01 -1.55
CA PRO A 44 7.22 10.46 -2.27
C PRO A 44 7.58 9.81 -3.61
N TYR A 45 8.76 10.09 -4.16
CA TYR A 45 9.21 9.57 -5.46
C TYR A 45 9.91 8.21 -5.36
N ASN A 46 10.30 7.76 -4.17
CA ASN A 46 11.10 6.54 -4.01
C ASN A 46 10.22 5.30 -3.76
N VAL A 47 9.22 5.10 -4.62
CA VAL A 47 8.21 4.04 -4.46
C VAL A 47 8.78 2.65 -4.71
N GLU A 48 9.81 2.53 -5.57
CA GLU A 48 10.45 1.25 -5.86
C GLU A 48 11.05 0.58 -4.62
N SER A 49 11.64 1.37 -3.72
CA SER A 49 12.18 0.86 -2.45
C SER A 49 11.11 0.31 -1.51
N LEU A 50 9.87 0.75 -1.69
CA LEU A 50 8.72 0.38 -0.86
C LEU A 50 7.98 -0.83 -1.39
N LEU A 51 8.41 -1.40 -2.51
CA LEU A 51 7.76 -2.58 -3.07
C LEU A 51 7.92 -3.77 -2.10
N PRO A 52 6.91 -4.66 -1.99
CA PRO A 52 6.86 -5.68 -0.95
C PRO A 52 8.04 -6.66 -0.96
N TRP A 53 8.68 -6.88 -2.11
CA TRP A 53 9.85 -7.73 -2.25
C TRP A 53 11.18 -7.06 -1.84
N ASN A 54 11.17 -5.74 -1.67
CA ASN A 54 12.33 -4.97 -1.22
C ASN A 54 12.32 -4.72 0.30
N VAL A 55 11.16 -4.86 0.95
CA VAL A 55 11.01 -4.76 2.39
C VAL A 55 11.29 -6.14 3.01
N LYS A 56 12.26 -6.21 3.94
CA LYS A 56 12.54 -7.43 4.71
C LYS A 56 11.87 -7.31 6.08
N SER A 57 11.12 -8.35 6.47
CA SER A 57 10.64 -8.52 7.85
C SER A 57 11.76 -8.84 8.82
#